data_AF-A0A9P3A159-F1
#
_entry.id   AF-A0A9P3A159-F1
#
_cell.length_a   1.000
_cell.length_b   1.000
_cell.length_c   1.000
_cell.angle_alpha   90.00
_cell.angle_beta   90.00
_cell.angle_gamma   90.00
#
_symmetry.space_group_name_H-M   'P 1'
#
loop_
_entity.id
_entity.type
_entity.pdbx_description
1 polymer ?
#
loop_
_entity_poly.entity_id
_entity_poly.type
_entity_poly.pdbx_seq_one_letter_code
_entity_poly.pdbx_strand_id
1 'polypeptide(L)'
;MRLGLLQVSLTALLFASLSWGVLSDGLPQVHFNLPSASTNGVAADPTATIHPSSASGRAIRVVGTPDPRIGFDSYLGVPFARPPVGELRWRSPRPPTYDVREDTVIAQEWSPACAHAAFPEGDLSRLFDMIGKHGMAEDCLYLNVFTPSKAPLENNGPLPVMVWVYGAGFLAGTASTFDPSVLLTYARSLIMMSGAQSTVLAGPPAKKPSGVYDDFLALTGCCESRRIAGEGAFECLRRVPVDTVLSAQSRLGPLYGLSALASPSVDGDLIPDWPRRLLRDGKFHRIPYIAGTAADEGTMFIVGNITSDDVFRGYVGHFFPDRKVIARIEQMYPDDPSLGSPNWSVV
;
A
#
# COMPACT_ATOMS: atom_id res chain seq x y z
N MET A 1 28.97 29.58 -41.63
CA MET A 1 29.39 30.79 -40.91
C MET A 1 28.71 30.77 -39.55
N ARG A 2 29.49 30.57 -38.47
CA ARG A 2 29.27 30.74 -37.00
C ARG A 2 27.89 30.38 -36.38
N LEU A 3 27.77 29.37 -35.50
CA LEU A 3 28.17 29.24 -34.07
C LEU A 3 27.39 30.10 -33.06
N GLY A 4 26.86 29.42 -32.04
CA GLY A 4 26.34 29.92 -30.74
C GLY A 4 25.29 28.92 -30.21
N LEU A 5 25.58 27.92 -29.37
CA LEU A 5 26.30 27.87 -28.09
C LEU A 5 25.74 28.89 -27.09
N LEU A 6 24.80 28.43 -26.25
CA LEU A 6 24.49 29.04 -24.96
C LEU A 6 24.36 27.93 -23.92
N GLN A 7 25.51 27.67 -23.32
CA GLN A 7 25.70 27.01 -22.05
C GLN A 7 25.48 28.10 -20.99
N VAL A 8 24.52 27.93 -20.07
CA VAL A 8 24.53 28.64 -18.78
C VAL A 8 24.52 27.59 -17.70
N SER A 9 25.58 27.63 -16.91
CA SER A 9 25.90 26.71 -15.83
C SER A 9 25.67 27.42 -14.49
N LEU A 10 25.40 26.59 -13.48
CA LEU A 10 25.74 26.79 -12.05
C LEU A 10 24.86 27.69 -11.14
N THR A 11 24.30 26.99 -10.14
CA THR A 11 24.25 27.32 -8.69
C THR A 11 23.46 28.52 -8.16
N ALA A 12 22.45 28.21 -7.35
CA ALA A 12 22.17 28.96 -6.12
C ALA A 12 21.66 27.99 -5.04
N LEU A 13 22.60 27.52 -4.21
CA LEU A 13 22.35 27.07 -2.84
C LEU A 13 21.92 28.30 -2.01
N LEU A 14 20.86 28.17 -1.23
CA LEU A 14 20.67 29.00 -0.04
C LEU A 14 20.17 28.12 1.12
N PHE A 15 21.11 27.88 2.03
CA PHE A 15 20.89 27.36 3.37
C PHE A 15 19.91 28.28 4.14
N ALA A 16 18.95 27.67 4.82
CA ALA A 16 18.38 28.24 6.04
C ALA A 16 18.50 27.19 7.14
N SER A 17 19.64 27.24 7.83
CA SER A 17 19.82 26.65 9.15
C SER A 17 18.94 27.39 10.15
N LEU A 18 18.00 26.71 10.81
CA LEU A 18 17.50 27.07 12.14
C LEU A 18 17.07 25.80 12.87
N SER A 19 17.91 25.41 13.82
CA SER A 19 17.63 24.70 15.09
C SER A 19 16.82 23.40 15.05
N TRP A 20 17.57 22.32 15.28
CA TRP A 20 17.09 21.06 15.86
C TRP A 20 16.18 21.28 17.07
N GLY A 21 15.07 20.54 17.09
CA GLY A 21 14.16 20.44 18.21
C GLY A 21 13.27 19.22 18.05
N VAL A 22 13.81 18.06 18.43
CA VAL A 22 13.11 16.87 18.95
C VAL A 22 11.92 16.36 18.14
N LEU A 23 12.14 15.31 17.34
CA LEU A 23 11.17 14.24 17.02
C LEU A 23 11.87 13.13 16.19
N SER A 24 12.99 12.60 16.69
CA SER A 24 13.70 11.45 16.07
C SER A 24 13.66 10.18 16.91
N ASP A 25 12.90 10.15 18.00
CA ASP A 25 12.81 8.96 18.84
C ASP A 25 11.83 7.96 18.23
N GLY A 26 12.36 7.00 17.47
CA GLY A 26 11.64 5.76 17.15
C GLY A 26 11.92 5.09 15.81
N LEU A 27 12.65 5.71 14.88
CA LEU A 27 12.98 5.06 13.61
C LEU A 27 14.33 4.32 13.69
N PRO A 28 14.39 3.01 13.35
CA PRO A 28 15.64 2.26 13.35
C PRO A 28 16.58 2.84 12.29
N GLN A 29 17.81 3.17 12.70
CA GLN A 29 18.89 3.51 11.78
C GLN A 29 19.37 2.22 11.10
N VAL A 30 19.40 2.22 9.76
CA VAL A 30 19.93 1.10 8.96
C VAL A 30 21.31 1.50 8.45
N HIS A 31 22.33 0.70 8.78
CA HIS A 31 23.72 0.95 8.37
C HIS A 31 24.14 -0.13 7.36
N PHE A 32 24.46 0.27 6.13
CA PHE A 32 24.94 -0.65 5.08
C PHE A 32 26.47 -0.72 5.12
N ASN A 33 27.05 -1.90 5.36
CA ASN A 33 28.50 -2.14 5.30
C ASN A 33 28.84 -2.99 4.06
N LEU A 34 29.72 -2.48 3.19
CA LEU A 34 30.10 -3.11 1.93
C LEU A 34 31.36 -4.00 2.08
N PRO A 35 31.44 -5.18 1.42
CA PRO A 35 32.67 -5.98 1.39
C PRO A 35 33.72 -5.43 0.41
N SER A 36 35.00 -5.66 0.72
CA SER A 36 36.13 -5.45 -0.20
C SER A 36 36.13 -6.47 -1.35
N ALA A 37 36.49 -6.02 -2.55
CA ALA A 37 36.43 -6.80 -3.79
C ALA A 37 37.14 -8.17 -3.73
N SER A 38 36.44 -9.22 -4.18
CA SER A 38 36.99 -10.55 -4.47
C SER A 38 37.25 -10.71 -5.97
N THR A 39 38.42 -11.24 -6.33
CA THR A 39 38.96 -11.33 -7.70
C THR A 39 38.52 -12.58 -8.48
N ASN A 40 37.41 -13.24 -8.13
CA ASN A 40 36.95 -14.45 -8.83
C ASN A 40 35.45 -14.40 -9.17
N GLY A 41 35.12 -13.87 -10.36
CA GLY A 41 34.05 -14.36 -11.26
C GLY A 41 32.57 -14.41 -10.83
N VAL A 42 32.23 -14.24 -9.55
CA VAL A 42 30.85 -14.12 -9.05
C VAL A 42 30.87 -12.95 -8.06
N ALA A 43 30.04 -11.93 -8.31
CA ALA A 43 29.89 -10.84 -7.35
C ALA A 43 29.42 -11.43 -6.02
N ALA A 44 30.14 -11.16 -4.93
CA ALA A 44 29.74 -11.63 -3.61
C ALA A 44 28.37 -11.04 -3.24
N ASP A 45 27.57 -11.81 -2.50
CA ASP A 45 26.27 -11.34 -2.05
C ASP A 45 26.42 -10.07 -1.19
N PRO A 46 25.68 -8.99 -1.50
CA PRO A 46 25.76 -7.76 -0.74
C PRO A 46 25.15 -7.97 0.65
N THR A 47 25.77 -7.37 1.66
CA THR A 47 25.29 -7.45 3.04
C THR A 47 24.92 -6.09 3.59
N ALA A 48 23.86 -6.04 4.39
CA ALA A 48 23.45 -4.86 5.14
C ALA A 48 23.36 -5.20 6.63
N THR A 49 23.43 -4.19 7.49
CA THR A 49 23.24 -4.35 8.93
C THR A 49 22.03 -3.53 9.38
N ILE A 50 21.06 -4.21 9.98
CA ILE A 50 19.89 -3.56 10.58
C ILE A 50 19.96 -3.66 12.11
N HIS A 51 19.39 -2.64 12.79
CA HIS A 51 19.28 -2.58 14.24
C HIS A 51 17.80 -2.49 14.65
N PRO A 52 17.04 -3.60 14.50
CA PRO A 52 15.63 -3.60 14.84
C PRO A 52 15.49 -3.50 16.37
N SER A 53 14.52 -2.71 16.83
CA SER A 53 14.24 -2.54 18.26
C SER A 53 13.94 -3.86 18.97
N SER A 54 13.38 -4.83 18.24
CA SER A 54 13.10 -6.18 18.72
C SER A 54 14.33 -7.07 18.94
N ALA A 55 15.50 -6.66 18.45
CA ALA A 55 16.75 -7.37 18.66
C ALA A 55 17.54 -6.85 19.87
N SER A 56 16.97 -5.98 20.71
CA SER A 56 17.58 -5.49 21.96
C SER A 56 18.99 -4.92 21.75
N GLY A 57 19.20 -4.17 20.67
CA GLY A 57 20.49 -3.57 20.31
C GLY A 57 21.42 -4.47 19.49
N ARG A 58 21.08 -5.75 19.28
CA ARG A 58 21.85 -6.67 18.43
C ARG A 58 21.71 -6.28 16.95
N ALA A 59 22.84 -6.25 16.27
CA ALA A 59 22.93 -6.10 14.83
C ALA A 59 22.46 -7.38 14.13
N ILE A 60 21.58 -7.26 13.15
CA ILE A 60 21.17 -8.36 12.29
C ILE A 60 21.76 -8.11 10.91
N ARG A 61 22.49 -9.09 10.39
CA ARG A 61 23.03 -9.10 9.04
C ARG A 61 21.94 -9.50 8.06
N VAL A 62 21.77 -8.76 6.98
CA VAL A 62 20.82 -9.06 5.91
C VAL A 62 21.62 -9.32 4.65
N VAL A 63 21.43 -10.49 4.05
CA VAL A 63 22.13 -10.92 2.83
C VAL A 63 21.19 -10.72 1.65
N GLY A 64 21.60 -9.90 0.68
CA GLY A 64 20.82 -9.61 -0.51
C GLY A 64 21.36 -10.30 -1.76
N THR A 65 20.91 -9.83 -2.92
CA THR A 65 21.34 -10.28 -4.24
C THR A 65 21.84 -9.07 -5.04
N PRO A 66 23.02 -9.14 -5.68
CA PRO A 66 23.48 -8.06 -6.55
C PRO A 66 22.84 -8.17 -7.94
N ASP A 67 22.43 -7.03 -8.52
CA ASP A 67 22.06 -6.92 -9.93
C ASP A 67 23.07 -6.04 -10.69
N PRO A 68 24.15 -6.65 -11.21
CA PRO A 68 25.21 -5.91 -11.90
C PRO A 68 24.74 -5.29 -13.23
N ARG A 69 23.58 -5.69 -13.78
CA ARG A 69 23.06 -5.16 -15.05
C ARG A 69 22.60 -3.71 -14.91
N ILE A 70 22.06 -3.37 -13.72
CA ILE A 70 21.57 -2.04 -13.40
C ILE A 70 22.41 -1.34 -12.32
N GLY A 71 23.33 -2.06 -11.66
CA GLY A 71 24.21 -1.50 -10.64
C GLY A 71 23.51 -1.26 -9.29
N PHE A 72 22.55 -2.12 -8.96
CA PHE A 72 21.79 -2.10 -7.70
C PHE A 72 21.88 -3.44 -6.98
N ASP A 73 21.79 -3.38 -5.66
CA ASP A 73 21.60 -4.52 -4.78
C ASP A 73 20.14 -4.57 -4.34
N SER A 74 19.59 -5.77 -4.24
CA SER A 74 18.23 -6.02 -3.75
C SER A 74 18.25 -6.85 -2.48
N TYR A 75 17.45 -6.47 -1.50
CA TYR A 75 17.16 -7.22 -0.28
C TYR A 75 15.67 -7.49 -0.25
N LEU A 76 15.27 -8.70 -0.63
CA LEU A 76 13.89 -9.10 -0.84
C LEU A 76 13.39 -9.94 0.34
N GLY A 77 12.16 -9.72 0.78
CA GLY A 77 11.57 -10.53 1.85
C GLY A 77 12.16 -10.25 3.25
N VAL A 78 12.55 -9.01 3.55
CA VAL A 78 13.03 -8.66 4.90
C VAL A 78 11.85 -8.54 5.87
N PRO A 79 11.76 -9.33 6.95
CA PRO A 79 10.63 -9.25 7.88
C PRO A 79 10.61 -7.90 8.60
N PHE A 80 9.47 -7.19 8.55
CA PHE A 80 9.28 -5.93 9.30
C PHE A 80 8.29 -6.06 10.46
N ALA A 81 7.57 -7.19 10.54
CA ALA A 81 6.70 -7.53 11.65
C ALA A 81 6.63 -9.05 11.83
N ARG A 82 6.07 -9.50 12.97
CA ARG A 82 5.77 -10.93 13.17
C ARG A 82 4.64 -11.36 12.24
N PRO A 83 4.65 -12.63 11.79
CA PRO A 83 3.55 -13.20 11.01
C PRO A 83 2.20 -12.95 11.71
N PRO A 84 1.21 -12.34 11.05
CA PRO A 84 -0.08 -12.02 11.65
C PRO A 84 -1.01 -13.25 11.72
N VAL A 85 -0.48 -14.41 12.12
CA VAL A 85 -1.17 -15.70 12.18
C VAL A 85 -1.59 -16.06 13.60
N GLY A 86 -2.51 -17.02 13.73
CA GLY A 86 -2.97 -17.50 15.04
C GLY A 86 -3.49 -16.36 15.92
N GLU A 87 -2.91 -16.21 17.12
CA GLU A 87 -3.29 -15.16 18.07
C GLU A 87 -3.06 -13.72 17.58
N LEU A 88 -2.20 -13.52 16.57
CA LEU A 88 -1.92 -12.22 15.99
C LEU A 88 -2.89 -11.82 14.88
N ARG A 89 -3.76 -12.73 14.41
CA ARG A 89 -4.81 -12.37 13.45
C ARG A 89 -5.75 -11.29 14.00
N TRP A 90 -6.05 -10.30 13.15
CA TRP A 90 -6.82 -9.08 13.45
C TRP A 90 -6.29 -8.25 14.63
N ARG A 91 -4.99 -8.34 14.92
CA ARG A 91 -4.31 -7.45 15.87
C ARG A 91 -3.31 -6.56 15.14
N SER A 92 -2.96 -5.44 15.77
CA SER A 92 -1.87 -4.59 15.30
C SER A 92 -0.57 -5.40 15.17
N PRO A 93 0.25 -5.11 14.14
CA PRO A 93 1.50 -5.83 13.92
C PRO A 93 2.43 -5.70 15.12
N ARG A 94 3.22 -6.75 15.36
CA ARG A 94 4.23 -6.79 16.43
C ARG A 94 5.63 -6.74 15.82
N PRO A 95 6.61 -6.12 16.50
CA PRO A 95 7.99 -6.08 16.02
C PRO A 95 8.52 -7.47 15.66
N PRO A 96 9.27 -7.61 14.55
CA PRO A 96 9.67 -8.91 14.01
C PRO A 96 10.60 -9.65 14.97
N THR A 97 10.54 -10.97 14.95
CA THR A 97 11.48 -11.82 15.71
C THR A 97 12.53 -12.35 14.75
N TYR A 98 13.80 -12.05 15.02
CA TYR A 98 14.93 -12.62 14.30
C TYR A 98 15.53 -13.75 15.11
N ASP A 99 15.84 -14.87 14.45
CA ASP A 99 16.54 -15.96 15.13
C ASP A 99 17.84 -15.41 15.76
N VAL A 100 17.97 -15.66 17.05
CA VAL A 100 19.09 -15.20 17.87
C VAL A 100 20.37 -16.00 17.61
N ARG A 101 20.26 -17.14 16.93
CA ARG A 101 21.40 -18.05 16.69
C ARG A 101 22.15 -17.77 15.41
N GLU A 102 21.49 -17.19 14.41
CA GLU A 102 22.07 -17.04 13.08
C GLU A 102 22.50 -15.60 12.77
N ASP A 103 22.04 -14.60 13.54
CA ASP A 103 22.29 -13.17 13.34
C ASP A 103 22.11 -12.70 11.88
N THR A 104 21.40 -13.49 11.06
CA THR A 104 21.43 -13.39 9.62
C THR A 104 20.03 -13.62 9.06
N VAL A 105 19.62 -12.75 8.15
CA VAL A 105 18.41 -12.89 7.34
C VAL A 105 18.86 -13.06 5.89
N ILE A 106 18.44 -14.14 5.24
CA ILE A 106 18.64 -14.35 3.81
C ILE A 106 17.48 -13.68 3.08
N ALA A 107 17.76 -12.52 2.49
CA ALA A 107 16.80 -11.63 1.84
C ALA A 107 16.99 -11.64 0.32
N GLN A 108 16.87 -12.83 -0.27
CA GLN A 108 17.17 -13.07 -1.70
C GLN A 108 15.92 -13.46 -2.51
N GLU A 109 14.78 -13.64 -1.83
CA GLU A 109 13.53 -14.09 -2.43
C GLU A 109 12.38 -13.14 -2.06
N TRP A 110 11.46 -12.94 -3.00
CA TRP A 110 10.23 -12.20 -2.72
C TRP A 110 9.34 -12.97 -1.75
N SER A 111 8.72 -12.23 -0.84
CA SER A 111 7.66 -12.77 0.02
C SER A 111 6.38 -13.08 -0.78
N PRO A 112 5.53 -14.01 -0.29
CA PRO A 112 4.19 -14.18 -0.82
C PRO A 112 3.37 -12.88 -0.67
N ALA A 113 2.34 -12.74 -1.51
CA ALA A 113 1.29 -11.75 -1.31
C ALA A 113 0.53 -12.05 -0.01
N CYS A 114 -0.06 -11.02 0.60
CA CYS A 114 -0.99 -11.25 1.71
C CYS A 114 -2.20 -12.03 1.21
N ALA A 115 -2.70 -12.96 2.03
CA ALA A 115 -3.90 -13.70 1.71
C ALA A 115 -5.08 -12.75 1.45
N HIS A 116 -5.57 -12.75 0.22
CA HIS A 116 -6.70 -11.95 -0.21
C HIS A 116 -7.58 -12.74 -1.18
N ALA A 117 -8.86 -12.40 -1.24
CA ALA A 117 -9.74 -12.97 -2.24
C ALA A 117 -9.25 -12.54 -3.64
N ALA A 118 -9.30 -13.47 -4.60
CA ALA A 118 -9.20 -13.07 -5.99
C ALA A 118 -10.42 -12.19 -6.33
N PHE A 119 -10.21 -11.13 -7.11
CA PHE A 119 -11.36 -10.46 -7.73
C PHE A 119 -12.18 -11.51 -8.50
N PRO A 120 -13.52 -11.47 -8.43
CA PRO A 120 -14.37 -12.36 -9.23
C PRO A 120 -13.91 -12.33 -10.69
N GLU A 121 -13.92 -13.50 -11.35
CA GLU A 121 -13.47 -13.62 -12.74
C GLU A 121 -14.08 -12.52 -13.61
N GLY A 122 -13.21 -11.68 -14.19
CA GLY A 122 -13.60 -10.50 -14.96
C GLY A 122 -12.39 -9.78 -15.52
N ASP A 123 -12.61 -8.68 -16.25
CA ASP A 123 -11.53 -7.99 -16.95
C ASP A 123 -10.42 -7.47 -16.00
N LEU A 124 -10.77 -7.01 -14.80
CA LEU A 124 -9.80 -6.51 -13.82
C LEU A 124 -8.81 -7.57 -13.32
N SER A 125 -9.24 -8.84 -13.16
CA SER A 125 -8.33 -9.93 -12.75
C SER A 125 -7.38 -10.36 -13.88
N ARG A 126 -7.68 -10.01 -15.13
CA ARG A 126 -6.81 -10.22 -16.30
C ARG A 126 -5.84 -9.06 -16.51
N LEU A 127 -6.25 -7.84 -16.14
CA LEU A 127 -5.45 -6.63 -16.28
C LEU A 127 -4.34 -6.51 -15.22
N PHE A 128 -4.56 -7.07 -14.02
CA PHE A 128 -3.60 -6.98 -12.93
C PHE A 128 -3.38 -8.35 -12.27
N ASP A 129 -2.14 -8.85 -12.34
CA ASP A 129 -1.70 -9.93 -11.47
C ASP A 129 -1.57 -9.38 -10.05
N MET A 130 -2.55 -9.67 -9.19
CA MET A 130 -2.58 -9.17 -7.80
C MET A 130 -1.88 -10.12 -6.82
N ILE A 131 -1.61 -11.36 -7.23
CA ILE A 131 -0.99 -12.41 -6.40
C ILE A 131 0.53 -12.42 -6.64
N GLY A 132 0.95 -12.09 -7.86
CA GLY A 132 2.33 -12.23 -8.30
C GLY A 132 2.74 -13.70 -8.44
N LYS A 133 4.04 -13.91 -8.65
CA LYS A 133 4.62 -15.24 -8.89
C LYS A 133 4.89 -16.05 -7.62
N HIS A 134 4.66 -15.46 -6.46
CA HIS A 134 5.10 -15.99 -5.16
C HIS A 134 3.95 -16.54 -4.29
N GLY A 135 2.74 -16.62 -4.86
CA GLY A 135 1.56 -17.14 -4.16
C GLY A 135 1.07 -16.22 -3.04
N MET A 136 0.17 -16.75 -2.20
CA MET A 136 -0.42 -16.03 -1.07
C MET A 136 -0.18 -16.76 0.24
N ALA A 137 0.01 -16.01 1.31
CA ALA A 137 0.06 -16.54 2.67
C ALA A 137 -0.43 -15.50 3.69
N GLU A 138 -0.86 -15.96 4.87
CA GLU A 138 -1.12 -15.06 6.00
C GLU A 138 0.19 -14.48 6.57
N ASP A 139 1.30 -15.20 6.44
CA ASP A 139 2.65 -14.69 6.71
C ASP A 139 3.16 -13.89 5.51
N CYS A 140 2.91 -12.58 5.50
CA CYS A 140 3.17 -11.69 4.35
C CYS A 140 3.78 -10.34 4.72
N LEU A 141 4.16 -10.11 5.99
CA LEU A 141 4.63 -8.79 6.47
C LEU A 141 6.13 -8.59 6.24
N TYR A 142 6.50 -8.38 4.97
CA TYR A 142 7.88 -8.21 4.53
C TYR A 142 8.09 -6.91 3.73
N LEU A 143 9.34 -6.42 3.76
CA LEU A 143 9.82 -5.29 2.98
C LEU A 143 10.82 -5.77 1.92
N ASN A 144 10.89 -5.00 0.83
CA ASN A 144 11.87 -5.18 -0.22
C ASN A 144 12.66 -3.86 -0.35
N VAL A 145 13.98 -3.94 -0.35
CA VAL A 145 14.87 -2.77 -0.39
C VAL A 145 15.78 -2.88 -1.60
N PHE A 146 15.89 -1.78 -2.35
CA PHE A 146 16.79 -1.68 -3.49
C PHE A 146 17.72 -0.48 -3.28
N THR A 147 19.02 -0.68 -3.45
CA THR A 147 20.04 0.35 -3.21
C THR A 147 21.18 0.25 -4.22
N PRO A 148 21.84 1.35 -4.64
CA PRO A 148 22.94 1.25 -5.59
C PRO A 148 24.11 0.41 -5.03
N SER A 149 24.64 -0.55 -5.80
CA SER A 149 25.68 -1.50 -5.37
C SER A 149 27.01 -0.84 -4.97
N LYS A 150 27.20 0.42 -5.34
CA LYS A 150 28.44 1.20 -5.11
C LYS A 150 28.18 2.54 -4.44
N ALA A 151 27.03 2.71 -3.76
CA ALA A 151 26.72 3.98 -3.11
C ALA A 151 27.87 4.39 -2.16
N PRO A 152 28.55 5.53 -2.39
CA PRO A 152 29.63 5.99 -1.54
C PRO A 152 29.03 6.63 -0.28
N LEU A 153 28.50 5.82 0.63
CA LEU A 153 28.01 6.30 1.92
C LEU A 153 29.15 6.89 2.76
N GLU A 154 30.40 6.52 2.50
CA GLU A 154 31.56 7.05 3.22
C GLU A 154 31.88 8.52 2.91
N ASN A 155 31.45 9.07 1.76
CA ASN A 155 31.79 10.45 1.36
C ASN A 155 30.60 11.34 0.92
N ASN A 156 29.42 10.79 0.61
CA ASN A 156 28.28 11.57 0.07
C ASN A 156 27.05 11.66 0.99
N GLY A 157 27.12 11.12 2.22
CA GLY A 157 26.01 11.19 3.18
C GLY A 157 24.83 10.26 2.83
N PRO A 158 23.73 10.31 3.62
CA PRO A 158 22.57 9.44 3.42
C PRO A 158 21.87 9.72 2.08
N LEU A 159 21.44 8.64 1.41
CA LEU A 159 20.66 8.73 0.18
C LEU A 159 19.18 9.07 0.46
N PRO A 160 18.49 9.79 -0.46
CA PRO A 160 17.04 9.89 -0.41
C PRO A 160 16.38 8.51 -0.48
N VAL A 161 15.34 8.30 0.34
CA VAL A 161 14.57 7.06 0.36
C VAL A 161 13.21 7.30 -0.27
N MET A 162 12.86 6.46 -1.25
CA MET A 162 11.52 6.40 -1.81
C MET A 162 10.82 5.14 -1.27
N VAL A 163 9.67 5.31 -0.63
CA VAL A 163 8.86 4.19 -0.11
C VAL A 163 7.65 4.01 -1.02
N TRP A 164 7.51 2.80 -1.57
CA TRP A 164 6.34 2.42 -2.35
C TRP A 164 5.35 1.65 -1.49
N VAL A 165 4.08 2.09 -1.52
CA VAL A 165 2.96 1.39 -0.88
C VAL A 165 1.99 1.02 -1.99
N TYR A 166 1.81 -0.28 -2.23
CA TYR A 166 0.93 -0.74 -3.31
C TYR A 166 -0.55 -0.43 -3.02
N GLY A 167 -1.33 -0.28 -4.09
CA GLY A 167 -2.76 0.08 -4.04
C GLY A 167 -3.69 -1.14 -4.01
N ALA A 168 -4.69 -1.16 -4.91
CA ALA A 168 -5.73 -2.19 -5.05
C ALA A 168 -6.83 -2.21 -3.96
N GLY A 169 -7.25 -1.03 -3.52
CA GLY A 169 -8.52 -0.82 -2.83
C GLY A 169 -8.62 -1.45 -1.44
N PHE A 170 -7.47 -1.69 -0.80
CA PHE A 170 -7.32 -2.41 0.47
C PHE A 170 -7.81 -3.86 0.44
N LEU A 171 -8.06 -4.40 -0.75
CA LEU A 171 -8.62 -5.75 -0.91
C LEU A 171 -7.60 -6.78 -1.33
N ALA A 172 -6.65 -6.39 -2.17
CA ALA A 172 -5.69 -7.27 -2.79
C ALA A 172 -4.40 -6.53 -3.10
N GLY A 173 -3.43 -7.24 -3.66
CA GLY A 173 -2.20 -6.66 -4.19
C GLY A 173 -0.96 -7.14 -3.44
N THR A 174 0.19 -6.88 -4.06
CA THR A 174 1.50 -7.25 -3.54
C THR A 174 2.58 -6.32 -4.06
N ALA A 175 3.68 -6.22 -3.32
CA ALA A 175 4.83 -5.44 -3.76
C ALA A 175 5.59 -6.10 -4.93
N SER A 176 5.51 -7.42 -5.08
CA SER A 176 6.30 -8.19 -6.06
C SER A 176 5.85 -8.01 -7.51
N THR A 177 4.69 -7.37 -7.74
CA THR A 177 4.19 -7.05 -9.08
C THR A 177 4.77 -5.74 -9.61
N PHE A 178 5.49 -5.00 -8.76
CA PHE A 178 6.18 -3.76 -9.10
C PHE A 178 7.68 -4.01 -9.12
N ASP A 179 8.23 -4.38 -10.28
CA ASP A 179 9.69 -4.44 -10.48
C ASP A 179 10.24 -3.01 -10.64
N PRO A 180 11.05 -2.52 -9.67
CA PRO A 180 11.54 -1.16 -9.73
C PRO A 180 12.73 -1.00 -10.69
N SER A 181 13.22 -2.05 -11.35
CA SER A 181 14.46 -2.00 -12.16
C SER A 181 14.47 -0.89 -13.22
N VAL A 182 13.33 -0.69 -13.92
CA VAL A 182 13.20 0.41 -14.89
C VAL A 182 13.26 1.77 -14.18
N LEU A 183 12.58 1.89 -13.05
CA LEU A 183 12.58 3.13 -12.26
C LEU A 183 13.97 3.46 -11.75
N LEU A 184 14.66 2.49 -11.16
CA LEU A 184 16.00 2.63 -10.61
C LEU A 184 17.05 2.98 -11.68
N THR A 185 16.82 2.56 -12.94
CA THR A 185 17.69 2.88 -14.06
C THR A 185 17.50 4.32 -14.58
N TYR A 186 16.27 4.83 -14.58
CA TYR A 186 15.92 6.05 -15.33
C TYR A 186 15.39 7.22 -14.50
N ALA A 187 14.96 7.00 -13.26
CA ALA A 187 14.29 8.03 -12.47
C ALA A 187 15.09 8.42 -11.22
N ARG A 188 15.09 9.72 -10.90
CA ARG A 188 15.64 10.28 -9.66
C ARG A 188 14.57 10.61 -8.61
N SER A 189 13.30 10.47 -8.98
CA SER A 189 12.13 10.65 -8.12
C SER A 189 10.87 10.20 -8.87
N LEU A 190 9.95 9.48 -8.24
CA LEU A 190 8.63 9.22 -8.78
C LEU A 190 7.57 9.18 -7.69
N ILE A 191 6.41 9.76 -7.99
CA ILE A 191 5.15 9.61 -7.27
C ILE A 191 4.12 9.18 -8.32
N MET A 192 3.37 8.10 -8.07
CA MET A 192 2.21 7.74 -8.89
C MET A 192 0.94 7.76 -8.07
N MET A 193 -0.06 8.38 -8.68
CA MET A 193 -1.25 8.96 -8.09
C MET A 193 -2.47 8.46 -8.86
N SER A 194 -3.50 8.10 -8.09
CA SER A 194 -4.91 7.93 -8.47
C SER A 194 -5.69 7.66 -7.17
N GLY A 195 -5.58 8.58 -6.21
CA GLY A 195 -6.15 8.41 -4.87
C GLY A 195 -6.05 9.67 -4.02
N ALA A 196 -7.00 9.87 -3.12
CA ALA A 196 -7.05 11.03 -2.24
C ALA A 196 -7.38 10.62 -0.81
N GLN A 197 -6.85 11.35 0.19
CA GLN A 197 -7.20 11.10 1.59
C GLN A 197 -8.68 11.36 1.86
N SER A 198 -9.36 12.11 0.98
CA SER A 198 -10.80 12.37 1.04
C SER A 198 -11.68 11.23 0.54
N THR A 199 -11.11 10.14 -0.01
CA THR A 199 -11.86 8.96 -0.43
C THR A 199 -12.70 8.45 0.74
N VAL A 200 -13.94 8.07 0.45
CA VAL A 200 -14.92 7.66 1.46
C VAL A 200 -14.41 6.42 2.19
N LEU A 201 -14.06 6.61 3.46
CA LEU A 201 -13.75 5.52 4.37
C LEU A 201 -15.03 4.75 4.71
N ALA A 202 -14.88 3.48 5.12
CA ALA A 202 -15.91 2.91 5.98
C ALA A 202 -16.09 3.89 7.14
N GLY A 203 -17.33 4.25 7.46
CA GLY A 203 -17.57 5.21 8.54
C GLY A 203 -16.96 4.76 9.86
N PRO A 204 -16.99 5.59 10.92
CA PRO A 204 -16.52 5.18 12.23
C PRO A 204 -17.11 3.80 12.54
N PRO A 205 -16.32 2.85 13.08
CA PRO A 205 -16.84 1.57 13.54
C PRO A 205 -18.12 1.89 14.29
N ALA A 206 -19.25 1.42 13.76
CA ALA A 206 -20.50 1.73 14.39
C ALA A 206 -20.41 1.18 15.83
N LYS A 207 -20.98 1.88 16.82
CA LYS A 207 -21.06 1.37 18.21
C LYS A 207 -21.70 -0.02 18.29
N LYS A 208 -22.33 -0.47 17.20
CA LYS A 208 -22.80 -1.83 16.95
C LYS A 208 -22.09 -2.35 15.68
N PRO A 209 -21.75 -3.64 15.61
CA PRO A 209 -21.26 -4.19 14.36
C PRO A 209 -22.26 -3.92 13.24
N SER A 210 -21.74 -3.53 12.08
CA SER A 210 -22.53 -3.33 10.86
C SER A 210 -23.12 -4.67 10.41
N GLY A 211 -24.19 -4.63 9.61
CA GLY A 211 -24.76 -5.85 9.01
C GLY A 211 -23.70 -6.72 8.30
N VAL A 212 -22.68 -6.08 7.70
CA VAL A 212 -21.55 -6.79 7.09
C VAL A 212 -20.72 -7.62 8.09
N TYR A 213 -20.50 -7.14 9.33
CA TYR A 213 -19.78 -7.93 10.33
C TYR A 213 -20.61 -9.11 10.83
N ASP A 214 -21.91 -8.90 10.99
CA ASP A 214 -22.83 -9.95 11.43
C ASP A 214 -22.93 -11.08 10.41
N ASP A 215 -23.07 -10.71 9.14
CA ASP A 215 -23.10 -11.66 8.04
C ASP A 215 -21.73 -12.33 7.86
N PHE A 216 -20.63 -11.62 8.09
CA PHE A 216 -19.30 -12.22 8.10
C PHE A 216 -19.19 -13.31 9.18
N LEU A 217 -19.63 -13.04 10.41
CA LEU A 217 -19.67 -14.06 11.46
C LEU A 217 -20.58 -15.24 11.10
N ALA A 218 -21.69 -15.01 10.39
CA ALA A 218 -22.57 -16.08 9.92
C ALA A 218 -21.86 -16.97 8.90
N LEU A 219 -21.19 -16.36 7.94
CA LEU A 219 -20.48 -17.05 6.86
C LEU A 219 -19.26 -17.82 7.35
N THR A 220 -18.60 -17.36 8.41
CA THR A 220 -17.45 -18.06 9.02
C THR A 220 -17.85 -19.06 10.10
N GLY A 221 -19.15 -19.24 10.38
CA GLY A 221 -19.63 -20.13 11.45
C GLY A 221 -19.39 -19.59 12.87
N CYS A 222 -19.06 -18.31 13.01
CA CYS A 222 -18.81 -17.66 14.30
C CYS A 222 -20.06 -16.93 14.86
N CYS A 223 -21.25 -17.12 14.31
CA CYS A 223 -22.47 -16.45 14.79
C CYS A 223 -22.83 -16.74 16.26
N GLU A 224 -22.57 -17.94 16.79
CA GLU A 224 -22.89 -18.26 18.19
C GLU A 224 -22.00 -17.49 19.17
N SER A 225 -20.77 -17.19 18.77
CA SER A 225 -19.86 -16.34 19.53
C SER A 225 -20.37 -14.90 19.64
N ARG A 226 -21.38 -14.48 18.87
CA ARG A 226 -22.06 -13.19 18.99
C ARG A 226 -22.86 -13.03 20.28
N ARG A 227 -23.25 -14.13 20.95
CA ARG A 227 -23.73 -14.09 22.34
C ARG A 227 -22.63 -13.64 23.32
N ILE A 228 -21.37 -13.70 22.90
CA ILE A 228 -20.15 -13.22 23.57
C ILE A 228 -19.54 -12.11 22.70
N ALA A 229 -20.20 -10.94 22.64
CA ALA A 229 -19.66 -9.79 21.91
C ALA A 229 -18.22 -9.44 22.40
N GLY A 230 -17.36 -8.98 21.50
CA GLY A 230 -15.97 -8.63 21.82
C GLY A 230 -14.98 -9.77 21.55
N GLU A 231 -14.14 -10.11 22.53
CA GLU A 231 -13.01 -11.04 22.35
C GLU A 231 -13.43 -12.46 21.92
N GLY A 232 -14.62 -12.93 22.34
CA GLY A 232 -15.09 -14.28 22.00
C GLY A 232 -15.32 -14.49 20.50
N ALA A 233 -15.73 -13.46 19.77
CA ALA A 233 -15.90 -13.54 18.31
C ALA A 233 -14.55 -13.65 17.59
N PHE A 234 -13.55 -12.88 18.03
CA PHE A 234 -12.21 -12.98 17.47
C PHE A 234 -11.53 -14.30 17.83
N GLU A 235 -11.77 -14.87 19.02
CA GLU A 235 -11.25 -16.19 19.36
C GLU A 235 -11.75 -17.27 18.37
N CYS A 236 -13.03 -17.25 18.02
CA CYS A 236 -13.59 -18.11 16.98
C CYS A 236 -12.93 -17.86 15.62
N LEU A 237 -12.92 -16.59 15.18
CA LEU A 237 -12.36 -16.21 13.88
C LEU A 237 -10.89 -16.66 13.76
N ARG A 238 -10.08 -16.58 14.82
CA ARG A 238 -8.65 -16.94 14.80
C ARG A 238 -8.38 -18.41 14.54
N ARG A 239 -9.41 -19.25 14.58
CA ARG A 239 -9.34 -20.67 14.26
C ARG A 239 -9.91 -20.99 12.88
N VAL A 240 -10.56 -20.04 12.23
CA VAL A 240 -11.15 -20.22 10.89
C VAL A 240 -10.02 -20.36 9.86
N PRO A 241 -10.08 -21.36 8.96
CA PRO A 241 -9.14 -21.46 7.84
C PRO A 241 -9.20 -20.22 6.94
N VAL A 242 -8.04 -19.79 6.42
CA VAL A 242 -7.93 -18.58 5.60
C VAL A 242 -8.87 -18.63 4.38
N ASP A 243 -9.00 -19.78 3.70
CA ASP A 243 -9.90 -19.93 2.55
C ASP A 243 -11.37 -19.68 2.89
N THR A 244 -11.80 -20.04 4.10
CA THR A 244 -13.16 -19.75 4.58
C THR A 244 -13.34 -18.26 4.84
N VAL A 245 -12.32 -17.58 5.39
CA VAL A 245 -12.33 -16.12 5.58
C VAL A 245 -12.43 -15.41 4.22
N LEU A 246 -11.60 -15.79 3.26
CA LEU A 246 -11.59 -15.19 1.91
C LEU A 246 -12.89 -15.47 1.14
N SER A 247 -13.46 -16.67 1.27
CA SER A 247 -14.76 -17.01 0.70
C SER A 247 -15.89 -16.15 1.29
N ALA A 248 -15.89 -15.95 2.61
CA ALA A 248 -16.86 -15.08 3.27
C ALA A 248 -16.74 -13.62 2.79
N GLN A 249 -15.53 -13.08 2.69
CA GLN A 249 -15.30 -11.73 2.15
C GLN A 249 -15.83 -11.59 0.71
N SER A 250 -15.52 -12.55 -0.16
CA SER A 250 -15.95 -12.55 -1.56
C SER A 250 -17.47 -12.53 -1.70
N ARG A 251 -18.19 -13.26 -0.84
CA ARG A 251 -19.66 -13.33 -0.83
C ARG A 251 -20.32 -12.05 -0.32
N LEU A 252 -19.63 -11.25 0.49
CA LEU A 252 -20.15 -10.00 1.05
C LEU A 252 -19.93 -8.81 0.12
N GLY A 253 -18.91 -8.85 -0.73
CA GLY A 253 -18.57 -7.78 -1.67
C GLY A 253 -19.78 -7.26 -2.48
N PRO A 254 -20.58 -8.13 -3.13
CA PRO A 254 -21.76 -7.68 -3.90
C PRO A 254 -22.88 -7.04 -3.06
N LEU A 255 -22.95 -7.34 -1.75
CA LEU A 255 -24.01 -6.86 -0.87
C LEU A 255 -23.66 -5.53 -0.20
N TYR A 256 -22.38 -5.36 0.15
CA TYR A 256 -21.91 -4.26 0.99
C TYR A 256 -20.87 -3.36 0.29
N GLY A 257 -20.47 -3.71 -0.92
CA GLY A 257 -19.33 -3.12 -1.64
C GLY A 257 -18.06 -3.93 -1.45
N LEU A 258 -17.23 -3.98 -2.49
CA LEU A 258 -16.04 -4.84 -2.57
C LEU A 258 -15.12 -4.67 -1.34
N SER A 259 -14.92 -3.45 -0.84
CA SER A 259 -14.01 -3.16 0.29
C SER A 259 -14.68 -3.13 1.66
N ALA A 260 -15.94 -3.55 1.82
CA ALA A 260 -16.72 -3.31 3.05
C ALA A 260 -16.08 -3.83 4.35
N LEU A 261 -15.33 -4.93 4.29
CA LEU A 261 -14.61 -5.51 5.44
C LEU A 261 -13.14 -5.07 5.56
N ALA A 262 -12.57 -4.52 4.49
CA ALA A 262 -11.13 -4.23 4.40
C ALA A 262 -10.81 -2.73 4.30
N SER A 263 -11.83 -1.88 4.14
CA SER A 263 -11.69 -0.43 4.11
C SER A 263 -11.21 0.13 5.45
N PRO A 264 -10.33 1.15 5.45
CA PRO A 264 -10.01 1.88 6.67
C PRO A 264 -11.26 2.52 7.28
N SER A 265 -11.26 2.69 8.59
CA SER A 265 -12.36 3.27 9.36
C SER A 265 -11.84 4.31 10.36
N VAL A 266 -12.70 5.23 10.78
CA VAL A 266 -12.36 6.25 11.81
C VAL A 266 -12.25 5.55 13.16
N ASP A 267 -11.03 5.19 13.56
CA ASP A 267 -10.75 4.42 14.78
C ASP A 267 -10.55 5.29 16.04
N GLY A 268 -10.39 6.60 15.87
CA GLY A 268 -10.13 7.53 16.97
C GLY A 268 -8.66 7.59 17.42
N ASP A 269 -7.77 6.85 16.76
CA ASP A 269 -6.33 6.82 17.00
C ASP A 269 -5.59 7.24 15.71
N LEU A 270 -5.28 6.28 14.83
CA LEU A 270 -4.59 6.54 13.57
C LEU A 270 -5.43 7.42 12.62
N ILE A 271 -6.74 7.18 12.58
CA ILE A 271 -7.72 7.97 11.82
C ILE A 271 -8.69 8.60 12.84
N PRO A 272 -8.35 9.78 13.39
CA PRO A 272 -9.04 10.33 14.55
C PRO A 272 -10.42 10.95 14.24
N ASP A 273 -10.65 11.37 12.99
CA ASP A 273 -11.95 11.87 12.51
C ASP A 273 -12.03 11.62 11.00
N TRP A 274 -13.19 11.92 10.41
CA TRP A 274 -13.41 11.89 8.98
C TRP A 274 -12.35 12.70 8.24
N PRO A 275 -11.63 12.12 7.26
CA PRO A 275 -10.58 12.82 6.52
C PRO A 275 -11.02 14.15 5.92
N ARG A 276 -12.26 14.24 5.40
CA ARG A 276 -12.82 15.50 4.87
C ARG A 276 -12.86 16.63 5.91
N ARG A 277 -13.09 16.30 7.18
CA ARG A 277 -13.07 17.27 8.29
C ARG A 277 -11.64 17.63 8.67
N LEU A 278 -10.76 16.63 8.76
CA LEU A 278 -9.34 16.85 9.04
C LEU A 278 -8.71 17.77 7.99
N LEU A 279 -9.00 17.56 6.71
CA LEU A 279 -8.55 18.42 5.61
C LEU A 279 -9.11 19.85 5.73
N ARG A 280 -10.43 20.00 5.89
CA ARG A 280 -11.08 21.31 6.04
C ARG A 280 -10.53 22.10 7.23
N ASP A 281 -10.27 21.40 8.34
CA ASP A 281 -9.81 22.00 9.59
C ASP A 281 -8.27 22.19 9.62
N GLY A 282 -7.57 21.86 8.53
CA GLY A 282 -6.11 22.02 8.43
C GLY A 282 -5.29 21.04 9.28
N LYS A 283 -5.91 19.94 9.73
CA LYS A 283 -5.32 18.90 10.59
C LYS A 283 -4.63 17.82 9.77
N PHE A 284 -3.57 18.20 9.07
CA PHE A 284 -2.72 17.31 8.29
C PHE A 284 -1.28 17.84 8.24
N HIS A 285 -0.32 16.98 7.91
CA HIS A 285 1.07 17.39 7.78
C HIS A 285 1.26 18.34 6.59
N ARG A 286 1.92 19.48 6.83
CA ARG A 286 2.23 20.47 5.80
C ARG A 286 3.58 20.15 5.16
N ILE A 287 3.56 19.26 4.18
CA ILE A 287 4.73 18.86 3.40
C ILE A 287 4.48 19.08 1.90
N PRO A 288 5.52 19.30 1.09
CA PRO A 288 5.38 19.29 -0.36
C PRO A 288 4.84 17.93 -0.85
N TYR A 289 3.93 17.95 -1.81
CA TYR A 289 3.38 16.74 -2.43
C TYR A 289 3.17 16.95 -3.93
N ILE A 290 3.18 15.85 -4.68
CA ILE A 290 2.76 15.79 -6.08
C ILE A 290 1.51 14.91 -6.11
N ALA A 291 0.45 15.36 -6.77
CA ALA A 291 -0.85 14.68 -6.85
C ALA A 291 -1.46 14.83 -8.25
N GLY A 292 -2.33 13.89 -8.66
CA GLY A 292 -2.94 13.86 -9.97
C GLY A 292 -3.75 12.58 -10.22
N THR A 293 -4.37 12.49 -11.38
CA THR A 293 -5.38 11.47 -11.71
C THR A 293 -5.32 11.15 -13.20
N ALA A 294 -5.84 9.99 -13.60
CA ALA A 294 -6.15 9.70 -14.99
C ALA A 294 -7.39 10.49 -15.45
N ALA A 295 -7.53 10.67 -16.77
CA ALA A 295 -8.71 11.32 -17.35
C ALA A 295 -9.98 10.49 -17.09
N ASP A 296 -9.88 9.17 -17.19
CA ASP A 296 -11.00 8.23 -17.19
C ASP A 296 -10.93 7.19 -16.05
N GLU A 297 -10.61 7.63 -14.82
CA GLU A 297 -10.45 6.76 -13.62
C GLU A 297 -11.63 5.79 -13.41
N GLY A 298 -12.85 6.25 -13.66
CA GLY A 298 -14.07 5.48 -13.38
C GLY A 298 -14.29 4.31 -14.32
N THR A 299 -13.74 4.34 -15.54
CA THR A 299 -14.03 3.35 -16.59
C THR A 299 -13.69 1.93 -16.16
N MET A 300 -12.62 1.75 -15.39
CA MET A 300 -12.19 0.43 -14.92
C MET A 300 -13.07 -0.13 -13.78
N PHE A 301 -13.88 0.69 -13.11
CA PHE A 301 -14.67 0.27 -11.94
C PHE A 301 -16.17 0.12 -12.24
N ILE A 302 -16.58 0.40 -13.48
CA ILE A 302 -17.97 0.22 -13.91
C ILE A 302 -18.18 -1.25 -14.28
N VAL A 303 -19.21 -1.85 -13.70
CA VAL A 303 -19.64 -3.23 -14.01
C VAL A 303 -20.74 -3.17 -15.06
N GLY A 304 -20.44 -3.66 -16.27
CA GLY A 304 -21.38 -3.68 -17.40
C GLY A 304 -21.37 -2.40 -18.24
N ASN A 305 -22.15 -2.39 -19.33
CA ASN A 305 -22.23 -1.25 -20.23
C ASN A 305 -23.40 -0.33 -19.85
N ILE A 306 -23.08 0.91 -19.47
CA ILE A 306 -24.07 1.98 -19.29
C ILE A 306 -24.38 2.55 -20.68
N THR A 307 -25.57 2.24 -21.20
CA THR A 307 -25.98 2.57 -22.59
C THR A 307 -27.27 3.38 -22.68
N SER A 308 -27.89 3.69 -21.53
CA SER A 308 -29.07 4.53 -21.45
C SER A 308 -29.18 5.20 -20.08
N ASP A 309 -29.92 6.30 -20.01
CA ASP A 309 -30.22 7.00 -18.76
C ASP A 309 -30.83 6.09 -17.70
N ASP A 310 -31.71 5.15 -18.07
CA ASP A 310 -32.34 4.25 -17.11
C ASP A 310 -31.33 3.30 -16.47
N VAL A 311 -30.37 2.81 -17.27
CA VAL A 311 -29.26 2.00 -16.76
C VAL A 311 -28.35 2.84 -15.88
N PHE A 312 -28.06 4.09 -16.27
CA PHE A 312 -27.28 5.03 -15.47
C PHE A 312 -27.95 5.33 -14.12
N ARG A 313 -29.25 5.63 -14.10
CA ARG A 313 -30.05 5.84 -12.88
C ARG A 313 -30.02 4.61 -11.97
N GLY A 314 -30.17 3.42 -12.55
CA GLY A 314 -30.09 2.17 -11.81
C GLY A 314 -28.72 1.98 -11.15
N TYR A 315 -27.63 2.22 -11.90
CA TYR A 315 -26.27 2.13 -11.41
C TYR A 315 -25.98 3.16 -10.30
N VAL A 316 -26.26 4.43 -10.54
CA VAL A 316 -26.05 5.51 -9.54
C VAL A 316 -26.94 5.30 -8.32
N GLY A 317 -28.18 4.85 -8.51
CA GLY A 317 -29.13 4.59 -7.44
C GLY A 317 -28.71 3.48 -6.48
N HIS A 318 -27.87 2.55 -6.93
CA HIS A 318 -27.24 1.55 -6.06
C HIS A 318 -26.36 2.20 -4.98
N PHE A 319 -25.59 3.22 -5.36
CA PHE A 319 -24.69 3.94 -4.45
C PHE A 319 -25.37 5.11 -3.72
N PHE A 320 -26.32 5.77 -4.39
CA PHE A 320 -27.00 6.97 -3.91
C PHE A 320 -28.53 6.79 -4.00
N PRO A 321 -29.16 6.14 -3.01
CA PRO A 321 -30.58 5.78 -3.08
C PRO A 321 -31.54 7.00 -3.01
N ASP A 322 -31.04 8.19 -2.65
CA ASP A 322 -31.84 9.42 -2.61
C ASP A 322 -32.09 9.95 -4.03
N ARG A 323 -33.37 9.98 -4.43
CA ARG A 323 -33.80 10.46 -5.75
C ARG A 323 -33.36 11.89 -6.07
N LYS A 324 -33.26 12.78 -5.08
CA LYS A 324 -32.78 14.15 -5.30
C LYS A 324 -31.29 14.17 -5.62
N VAL A 325 -30.52 13.27 -5.02
CA VAL A 325 -29.10 13.11 -5.31
C VAL A 325 -28.91 12.56 -6.72
N ILE A 326 -29.68 11.52 -7.10
CA ILE A 326 -29.64 10.95 -8.46
C ILE A 326 -29.95 12.03 -9.50
N ALA A 327 -31.05 12.77 -9.33
CA ALA A 327 -31.43 13.84 -10.25
C ALA A 327 -30.35 14.93 -10.36
N ARG A 328 -29.64 15.22 -9.26
CA ARG A 328 -28.54 16.18 -9.28
C ARG A 328 -27.31 15.64 -10.00
N ILE A 329 -27.01 14.35 -9.87
CA ILE A 329 -25.92 13.68 -10.59
C ILE A 329 -26.19 13.70 -12.10
N GLU A 330 -27.40 13.37 -12.54
CA GLU A 330 -27.78 13.42 -13.95
C GLU A 330 -27.61 14.82 -14.56
N GLN A 331 -27.95 15.87 -13.81
CA GLN A 331 -27.72 17.25 -14.25
C GLN A 331 -26.22 17.60 -14.40
N MET A 332 -25.35 16.99 -13.59
CA MET A 332 -23.91 17.27 -13.61
C MET A 332 -23.15 16.41 -14.63
N TYR A 333 -23.71 15.27 -15.02
CA TYR A 333 -23.15 14.30 -15.95
C TYR A 333 -24.18 13.92 -17.03
N PRO A 334 -24.58 14.86 -17.91
CA PRO A 334 -25.51 14.58 -18.99
C PRO A 334 -24.86 13.69 -20.07
N ASP A 335 -25.68 12.95 -20.82
CA ASP A 335 -25.26 12.21 -22.04
C ASP A 335 -25.06 13.19 -23.22
N ASP A 336 -24.08 14.08 -23.08
CA ASP A 336 -23.66 15.03 -24.11
C ASP A 336 -22.14 14.95 -24.31
N PRO A 337 -21.68 14.19 -25.33
CA PRO A 337 -20.27 14.05 -25.64
C PRO A 337 -19.53 15.36 -25.94
N SER A 338 -20.24 16.44 -26.29
CA SER A 338 -19.62 17.74 -26.58
C SER A 338 -19.06 18.43 -25.32
N LEU A 339 -19.50 18.00 -24.14
CA LEU A 339 -19.07 18.58 -22.87
C LEU A 339 -17.81 17.92 -22.27
N GLY A 340 -17.42 16.75 -22.78
CA GLY A 340 -16.27 15.98 -22.28
C GLY A 340 -16.51 15.27 -20.94
N SER A 341 -15.55 14.42 -20.55
CA SER A 341 -15.59 13.62 -19.31
C SER A 341 -14.37 13.89 -18.43
N PRO A 342 -14.52 14.25 -17.15
CA PRO A 342 -15.63 15.03 -16.57
C PRO A 342 -15.53 16.52 -16.96
N ASN A 343 -16.66 17.22 -16.88
CA ASN A 343 -17.00 18.63 -17.22
C ASN A 343 -16.03 19.80 -16.86
N TRP A 344 -14.79 19.54 -16.43
CA TRP A 344 -13.88 20.54 -15.86
C TRP A 344 -12.48 20.59 -16.49
N SER A 345 -12.23 19.91 -17.62
CA SER A 345 -10.91 19.90 -18.28
C SER A 345 -10.73 20.96 -19.38
N VAL A 346 -11.63 21.95 -19.49
CA VAL A 346 -11.46 23.11 -20.40
C VAL A 346 -11.16 24.38 -19.59
N VAL A 347 -9.92 24.54 -19.13
CA VAL A 347 -9.25 25.86 -18.96
C VAL A 347 -7.77 25.73 -19.22
#